data_AF-A0A963QZ20-F1
#
_entry.id   AF-A0A963QZ20-F1
#
_cell.length_a   1.000
_cell.length_b   1.000
_cell.length_c   1.000
_cell.angle_alpha   90.00
_cell.angle_beta   90.00
_cell.angle_gamma   90.00
#
_symmetry.space_group_name_H-M   'P 1'
#
loop_
_entity.id
_entity.type
_entity.pdbx_description
1 polymer ?
#
loop_
_entity_poly.entity_id
_entity_poly.type
_entity_poly.pdbx_seq_one_letter_code
_entity_poly.pdbx_strand_id
1 'polypeptide(L)'
;MRTAITVLTLWAAGLAGCSVEGPSLAGQPGLQVQVERYYREHATEENGICTRPWMRGITRSRVVEDDAERLVLEVRYYYVDDGYPDDGVPRVPRTCTGFAQRLFTMARTPGGLEVIGMSGPTRVDKDFGMGS
;
A
#
# COMPACT_ATOMS: atom_id res chain seq x y z
N MET A 1 -51.26 43.13 15.66
CA MET A 1 -50.91 41.82 16.26
C MET A 1 -50.65 40.86 15.09
N ARG A 2 -49.45 40.82 14.49
CA ARG A 2 -48.27 39.99 14.82
C ARG A 2 -48.63 38.52 15.11
N THR A 3 -48.48 37.66 14.11
CA THR A 3 -47.61 36.45 14.13
C THR A 3 -47.67 35.73 12.78
N ALA A 4 -46.59 35.81 12.01
CA ALA A 4 -46.26 34.84 10.98
C ALA A 4 -44.99 34.14 11.47
N ILE A 5 -45.09 32.86 11.80
CA ILE A 5 -43.95 32.04 12.22
C ILE A 5 -43.90 30.88 11.24
N THR A 6 -43.16 31.07 10.15
CA THR A 6 -42.76 29.99 9.25
C THR A 6 -41.36 29.56 9.69
N VAL A 7 -41.28 28.55 10.56
CA VAL A 7 -40.00 27.92 10.94
C VAL A 7 -39.82 26.70 10.05
N LEU A 8 -39.08 26.90 8.96
CA LEU A 8 -38.59 25.83 8.09
C LEU A 8 -37.24 25.36 8.65
N THR A 9 -37.25 24.47 9.64
CA THR A 9 -36.03 23.87 10.17
C THR A 9 -35.58 22.75 9.23
N LEU A 10 -34.71 23.10 8.29
CA LEU A 10 -33.95 22.17 7.46
C LEU A 10 -33.03 21.33 8.36
N TRP A 11 -33.39 20.07 8.60
CA TRP A 11 -32.49 19.09 9.20
C TRP A 11 -31.45 18.65 8.15
N ALA A 12 -30.28 19.30 8.15
CA ALA A 12 -29.11 18.82 7.42
C ALA A 12 -28.39 17.77 8.28
N ALA A 13 -28.67 16.48 8.04
CA ALA A 13 -27.91 15.38 8.61
C ALA A 13 -26.53 15.32 7.93
N GLY A 14 -25.50 15.85 8.62
CA GLY A 14 -24.11 15.67 8.22
C GLY A 14 -23.71 14.20 8.41
N LEU A 15 -23.43 13.51 7.32
CA LEU A 15 -22.76 12.21 7.31
C LEU A 15 -21.33 12.42 7.84
N ALA A 16 -21.13 12.28 9.14
CA ALA A 16 -19.81 12.08 9.72
C ALA A 16 -19.30 10.71 9.26
N GLY A 17 -18.67 10.68 8.08
CA GLY A 17 -17.90 9.52 7.65
C GLY A 17 -16.69 9.40 8.58
N CYS A 18 -16.70 8.44 9.49
CA CYS A 18 -15.50 8.06 10.24
C CYS A 18 -14.46 7.58 9.23
N SER A 19 -13.48 8.41 8.90
CA SER A 19 -12.26 7.97 8.25
C SER A 19 -11.54 7.09 9.25
N VAL A 20 -11.72 5.77 9.14
CA VAL A 20 -10.91 4.81 9.89
C VAL A 20 -9.50 4.94 9.32
N GLU A 21 -8.68 5.78 9.97
CA GLU A 21 -7.28 5.89 9.67
C GLU A 21 -6.64 4.51 9.90
N GLY A 22 -6.05 3.95 8.84
CA GLY A 22 -5.38 2.65 8.92
C GLY A 22 -4.16 2.69 9.86
N PRO A 23 -3.54 1.51 10.13
CA PRO A 23 -2.37 1.43 11.00
C PRO A 23 -1.31 2.48 10.63
N SER A 24 -0.77 3.17 11.63
CA SER A 24 0.24 4.19 11.40
C SER A 24 1.58 3.54 11.02
N LEU A 25 2.27 4.12 10.03
CA LEU A 25 3.64 3.77 9.72
C LEU A 25 4.50 5.02 9.87
N ALA A 26 5.56 4.95 10.69
CA ALA A 26 6.39 6.11 11.04
C ALA A 26 5.55 7.32 11.57
N GLY A 27 4.50 7.05 12.34
CA GLY A 27 3.61 8.08 12.89
C GLY A 27 2.63 8.69 11.88
N GLN A 28 2.58 8.18 10.64
CA GLN A 28 1.64 8.62 9.61
C GLN A 28 0.46 7.65 9.52
N PRO A 29 -0.75 8.05 9.93
CA PRO A 29 -1.93 7.20 9.87
C PRO A 29 -2.26 6.80 8.43
N GLY A 30 -2.72 5.56 8.23
CA GLY A 30 -3.08 5.02 6.89
C GLY A 30 -1.91 4.73 5.95
N LEU A 31 -0.69 5.19 6.25
CA LEU A 31 0.47 5.00 5.36
C LEU A 31 0.85 3.52 5.19
N GLN A 32 0.66 2.69 6.22
CA GLN A 32 0.89 1.24 6.11
C GLN A 32 0.05 0.63 4.99
N VAL A 33 -1.23 0.99 4.89
CA VAL A 33 -2.13 0.46 3.88
C VAL A 33 -1.68 0.85 2.47
N GLN A 34 -1.17 2.06 2.29
CA GLN A 34 -0.62 2.50 1.01
C GLN A 34 0.63 1.70 0.61
N VAL A 35 1.55 1.47 1.56
CA VAL A 35 2.76 0.66 1.34
C VAL A 35 2.40 -0.78 0.97
N GLU A 36 1.51 -1.42 1.72
CA GLU A 36 1.07 -2.79 1.46
C GLU A 36 0.38 -2.92 0.10
N ARG A 37 -0.45 -1.94 -0.28
CA ARG A 37 -1.10 -1.87 -1.59
C ARG A 37 -0.07 -1.73 -2.71
N TYR A 38 0.80 -0.73 -2.63
CA TYR A 38 1.81 -0.46 -3.66
C TYR A 38 2.72 -1.68 -3.85
N TYR A 39 3.17 -2.30 -2.76
CA TYR A 39 3.94 -3.54 -2.81
C TYR A 39 3.17 -4.66 -3.52
N ARG A 40 1.93 -4.93 -3.12
CA ARG A 40 1.12 -5.99 -3.72
C ARG A 40 0.86 -5.75 -5.20
N GLU A 41 0.79 -4.51 -5.67
CA GLU A 41 0.54 -4.14 -7.07
C GLU A 41 1.80 -4.18 -7.95
N HIS A 42 2.98 -3.94 -7.36
CA HIS A 42 4.19 -3.75 -8.14
C HIS A 42 5.28 -4.79 -7.87
N ALA A 43 5.28 -5.49 -6.75
CA ALA A 43 6.42 -6.29 -6.33
C ALA A 43 6.47 -7.66 -7.00
N THR A 44 7.71 -8.10 -7.24
CA THR A 44 8.05 -9.51 -7.34
C THR A 44 9.11 -9.85 -6.29
N GLU A 45 9.15 -11.09 -5.84
CA GLU A 45 10.18 -11.61 -4.94
C GLU A 45 10.95 -12.76 -5.62
N GLU A 46 12.10 -13.12 -5.07
CA GLU A 46 12.96 -14.21 -5.58
C GLU A 46 13.28 -14.05 -7.09
N ASN A 47 13.70 -12.84 -7.48
CA ASN A 47 14.06 -12.51 -8.87
C ASN A 47 12.95 -12.79 -9.89
N GLY A 48 11.70 -12.49 -9.54
CA GLY A 48 10.56 -12.66 -10.44
C GLY A 48 9.91 -14.04 -10.40
N ILE A 49 10.40 -14.95 -9.56
CA ILE A 49 9.79 -16.28 -9.36
C ILE A 49 8.47 -16.13 -8.60
N CYS A 50 8.46 -15.31 -7.54
CA CYS A 50 7.29 -15.05 -6.72
C CYS A 50 6.60 -13.79 -7.27
N THR A 51 5.55 -14.00 -8.06
CA THR A 51 4.95 -12.96 -8.91
C THR A 51 3.74 -12.27 -8.27
N ARG A 52 3.12 -12.88 -7.27
CA ARG A 52 1.97 -12.34 -6.55
C ARG A 52 2.22 -12.25 -5.04
N PRO A 53 3.31 -11.58 -4.59
CA PRO A 53 3.58 -11.46 -3.19
C PRO A 53 2.69 -10.38 -2.54
N TRP A 54 2.36 -10.59 -1.27
CA TRP A 54 1.74 -9.60 -0.40
C TRP A 54 2.43 -9.62 0.97
N MET A 55 2.43 -8.47 1.65
CA MET A 55 3.02 -8.37 2.98
C MET A 55 2.06 -8.96 4.00
N ARG A 56 2.48 -10.04 4.68
CA ARG A 56 1.72 -10.59 5.81
C ARG A 56 1.88 -9.74 7.06
N GLY A 57 2.99 -9.02 7.17
CA GLY A 57 3.18 -8.04 8.24
C GLY A 57 4.48 -7.27 8.08
N ILE A 58 4.44 -5.99 8.48
CA ILE A 58 5.61 -5.16 8.64
C ILE A 58 6.22 -5.45 10.01
N THR A 59 7.51 -5.77 10.05
CA THR A 59 8.25 -6.06 11.29
C THR A 59 9.02 -4.85 11.81
N ARG A 60 9.43 -3.94 10.93
CA ARG A 60 10.11 -2.71 11.29
C ARG A 60 9.94 -1.66 10.21
N SER A 61 9.89 -0.39 10.60
CA SER A 61 10.05 0.74 9.71
C SER A 61 11.07 1.73 10.27
N ARG A 62 11.75 2.44 9.38
CA ARG A 62 12.71 3.50 9.72
C ARG A 62 12.63 4.61 8.67
N VAL A 63 12.57 5.86 9.11
CA VAL A 63 12.74 7.02 8.25
C VAL A 63 14.21 7.11 7.82
N VAL A 64 14.44 7.11 6.50
CA VAL A 64 15.76 7.26 5.88
C VAL A 64 15.96 8.67 5.36
N GLU A 65 14.89 9.29 4.86
CA GLU A 65 14.87 10.66 4.37
C GLU A 65 13.51 11.27 4.67
N ASP A 66 13.51 12.53 5.09
CA ASP A 66 12.30 13.32 5.35
C ASP A 66 12.61 14.78 5.05
N ASP A 67 12.10 15.27 3.93
CA ASP A 67 12.25 16.65 3.48
C ASP A 67 10.90 17.24 3.01
N ALA A 68 10.94 18.44 2.42
CA ALA A 68 9.75 19.16 1.99
C ALA A 68 9.01 18.52 0.80
N GLU A 69 9.69 17.68 0.01
CA GLU A 69 9.15 17.07 -1.21
C GLU A 69 8.78 15.60 -0.98
N ARG A 70 9.55 14.88 -0.16
CA ARG A 70 9.42 13.43 -0.01
C ARG A 70 9.71 12.89 1.38
N LEU A 71 9.17 11.71 1.62
CA LEU A 71 9.49 10.84 2.75
C LEU A 71 9.98 9.51 2.19
N VAL A 72 11.10 9.00 2.68
CA VAL A 72 11.62 7.67 2.32
C VAL A 72 11.69 6.79 3.55
N LEU A 73 11.01 5.66 3.50
CA LEU A 73 10.99 4.66 4.57
C LEU A 73 11.73 3.40 4.16
N GLU A 74 12.64 2.94 5.01
CA GLU A 74 13.10 1.56 4.99
C GLU A 74 12.09 0.70 5.76
N VAL A 75 11.50 -0.28 5.08
CA VAL A 75 10.48 -1.18 5.62
C VAL A 75 10.99 -2.61 5.56
N ARG A 76 11.01 -3.27 6.71
CA ARG A 76 11.28 -4.71 6.85
C ARG A 76 9.96 -5.43 7.06
N TYR A 77 9.74 -6.52 6.35
CA TYR A 77 8.45 -7.20 6.31
C TYR A 77 8.60 -8.70 6.10
N TYR A 78 7.54 -9.44 6.41
CA TYR A 78 7.37 -10.83 6.01
C TYR A 78 6.38 -10.90 4.85
N TYR A 79 6.73 -11.59 3.76
CA TYR A 79 5.86 -11.78 2.61
C TYR A 79 5.34 -13.22 2.50
N VAL A 80 4.18 -13.34 1.85
CA VAL A 80 3.62 -14.59 1.33
C VAL A 80 3.23 -14.33 -0.12
N ASP A 81 3.27 -15.35 -0.97
CA ASP A 81 2.88 -15.25 -2.38
C ASP A 81 1.71 -16.17 -2.68
N ASP A 82 0.65 -15.59 -3.25
CA ASP A 82 -0.57 -16.32 -3.65
C ASP A 82 -0.43 -16.95 -5.05
N GLY A 83 0.70 -16.69 -5.70
CA GLY A 83 1.05 -16.90 -7.11
C GLY A 83 1.51 -18.29 -7.49
N TYR A 84 1.85 -19.14 -6.52
CA TYR A 84 2.20 -20.53 -6.80
C TYR A 84 0.93 -21.39 -6.81
N PRO A 85 0.38 -21.79 -7.98
CA PRO A 85 -0.72 -22.72 -8.02
C PRO A 85 -0.26 -24.07 -7.47
N ASP A 86 -1.04 -24.65 -6.57
CA ASP A 86 -1.02 -26.09 -6.35
C ASP A 86 -1.65 -26.73 -7.61
N ASP A 87 -0.83 -27.02 -8.62
CA ASP A 87 -1.24 -27.66 -9.86
C ASP A 87 -1.30 -29.19 -9.75
N GLY A 88 -1.17 -29.74 -8.54
CA GLY A 88 -1.17 -31.18 -8.28
C GLY A 88 0.02 -31.93 -8.87
N VAL A 89 0.99 -31.23 -9.48
CA VAL A 89 2.23 -31.83 -9.97
C VAL A 89 3.19 -31.94 -8.79
N PRO A 90 3.81 -33.11 -8.52
CA PRO A 90 4.81 -33.27 -7.47
C PRO A 90 6.11 -32.53 -7.83
N ARG A 91 6.07 -31.21 -7.80
CA ARG A 91 7.24 -30.35 -7.74
C ARG A 91 7.57 -30.17 -6.27
N VAL A 92 8.84 -29.97 -5.94
CA VAL A 92 9.23 -29.58 -4.59
C VAL A 92 8.39 -28.34 -4.23
N PRO A 93 7.54 -28.38 -3.18
CA PRO A 93 6.70 -27.24 -2.83
C PRO A 93 7.61 -26.03 -2.61
N ARG A 94 7.58 -25.07 -3.53
CA ARG A 94 8.29 -23.81 -3.33
C ARG A 94 7.35 -22.89 -2.57
N THR A 95 7.62 -22.74 -1.28
CA THR A 95 6.95 -21.74 -0.46
C THR A 95 7.59 -20.39 -0.74
N CYS A 96 6.96 -19.60 -1.60
CA CYS A 96 7.30 -18.20 -1.81
C CYS A 96 6.88 -17.38 -0.58
N THR A 97 7.62 -17.52 0.52
CA THR A 97 7.40 -16.78 1.76
C THR A 97 8.73 -16.48 2.41
N GLY A 98 8.91 -15.30 2.99
CA GLY A 98 10.18 -14.95 3.60
C GLY A 98 10.20 -13.57 4.21
N PHE A 99 11.36 -13.19 4.73
CA PHE A 99 11.63 -11.83 5.19
C PHE A 99 12.37 -11.05 4.12
N ALA A 100 11.99 -9.80 3.93
CA ALA A 100 12.64 -8.89 3.00
C ALA A 100 12.65 -7.46 3.53
N GLN A 101 13.34 -6.59 2.80
CA GLN A 101 13.48 -5.17 3.11
C GLN A 101 13.46 -4.35 1.82
N ARG A 102 12.73 -3.22 1.83
CA ARG A 102 12.70 -2.25 0.73
C ARG A 102 12.69 -0.83 1.24
N LEU A 103 13.17 0.08 0.40
CA LEU A 103 12.88 1.50 0.51
C LEU A 103 11.55 1.78 -0.19
N PHE A 104 10.68 2.53 0.46
CA PHE A 104 9.45 3.09 -0.11
C PHE A 104 9.57 4.60 -0.15
N THR A 105 9.27 5.19 -1.30
CA THR A 105 9.32 6.64 -1.50
C THR A 105 7.89 7.16 -1.57
N MET A 106 7.60 8.16 -0.75
CA MET A 106 6.35 8.89 -0.78
C MET A 106 6.57 10.32 -1.23
N ALA A 107 5.73 10.80 -2.15
CA ALA A 107 5.63 12.21 -2.46
C ALA A 107 4.75 12.91 -1.41
N ARG A 108 5.10 14.15 -1.06
CA ARG A 108 4.23 15.06 -0.31
C ARG A 108 3.33 15.80 -1.28
N THR A 109 2.03 15.53 -1.21
CA THR A 109 1.01 16.18 -2.04
C THR A 109 0.10 17.07 -1.17
N PRO A 110 -0.70 17.97 -1.77
CA PRO A 110 -1.75 18.68 -1.02
C PRO A 110 -2.75 17.76 -0.30
N GLY A 111 -2.91 16.52 -0.78
CA GLY A 111 -3.77 15.50 -0.19
C GLY A 111 -3.08 14.60 0.86
N GLY A 112 -1.81 14.84 1.17
CA GLY A 112 -1.02 14.03 2.09
C GLY A 112 0.08 13.24 1.38
N LEU A 113 0.59 12.19 2.05
CA LEU A 113 1.63 11.33 1.51
C LEU A 113 1.04 10.32 0.52
N GLU A 114 1.71 10.16 -0.62
CA GLU A 114 1.37 9.19 -1.66
C GLU A 114 2.59 8.33 -1.97
N VAL A 115 2.46 7.00 -1.94
CA VAL A 115 3.57 6.08 -2.30
C VAL A 115 3.78 6.10 -3.82
N ILE A 116 4.93 6.58 -4.26
CA ILE A 116 5.28 6.76 -5.68
C ILE A 116 6.32 5.77 -6.18
N GLY A 117 6.99 5.03 -5.28
CA GLY A 117 8.08 4.14 -5.67
C GLY A 117 8.49 3.18 -4.57
N MET A 118 9.17 2.10 -4.98
CA MET A 118 9.90 1.22 -4.08
C MET A 118 11.18 0.70 -4.72
N SER A 119 12.15 0.32 -3.89
CA SER A 119 13.35 -0.40 -4.34
C SER A 119 13.06 -1.87 -4.65
N GLY A 120 14.01 -2.53 -5.31
CA GLY A 120 14.00 -3.98 -5.52
C GLY A 120 13.17 -4.42 -6.73
N PRO A 121 13.02 -5.74 -6.94
CA PRO A 121 12.36 -6.26 -8.13
C PRO A 121 10.89 -5.84 -8.22
N THR A 122 10.50 -5.33 -9.37
CA THR A 122 9.13 -4.98 -9.70
C THR A 122 8.60 -5.90 -10.81
N ARG A 123 7.29 -5.92 -10.99
CA ARG A 123 6.65 -6.52 -12.15
C ARG A 123 7.07 -5.71 -13.37
N VAL A 124 7.53 -6.40 -14.41
CA VAL A 124 7.64 -5.80 -15.73
C VAL A 124 6.21 -5.65 -16.27
N ASP A 125 5.85 -4.44 -16.71
CA ASP A 125 4.60 -4.23 -17.41
C ASP A 125 4.58 -5.14 -18.63
N LYS A 126 3.61 -6.06 -18.69
CA LYS A 126 3.50 -7.04 -19.78
C LYS A 126 3.10 -6.40 -21.12
N ASP A 127 2.86 -5.09 -21.16
CA ASP A 127 2.45 -4.37 -22.37
C ASP A 127 3.61 -3.99 -23.31
N PHE A 128 4.88 -4.20 -22.91
CA PHE A 128 6.06 -3.97 -23.77
C PHE A 128 6.55 -5.25 -24.50
N GLY A 129 5.63 -6.14 -24.89
CA GLY A 129 5.98 -7.45 -25.47
C GLY A 129 5.23 -7.88 -26.72
N MET A 130 4.42 -7.02 -27.34
CA MET A 130 3.74 -7.31 -28.62
C MET A 130 4.09 -6.24 -29.65
N GLY A 131 5.30 -6.29 -30.16
CA GLY A 131 5.76 -5.35 -31.19
C GLY A 131 7.16 -5.65 -31.67
N SER A 132 7.33 -6.78 -32.37
CA SER A 132 8.39 -7.00 -33.37
C SER A 132 8.00 -8.20 -34.23
#